data_AF-A0A8J6MY04-F1
#
_entry.id   AF-A0A8J6MY04-F1
#
_cell.length_a   1.000
_cell.length_b   1.000
_cell.length_c   1.000
_cell.angle_alpha   90.00
_cell.angle_beta   90.00
_cell.angle_gamma   90.00
#
_symmetry.space_group_name_H-M   'P 1'
#
loop_
_entity.id
_entity.type
_entity.pdbx_description
1 polymer ?
#
loop_
_entity_poly.entity_id
_entity_poly.type
_entity_poly.pdbx_seq_one_letter_code
_entity_poly.pdbx_strand_id
1 'polypeptide(L)' 'MKLSIFTVMLPDFGLLDTINVLKKTGYDGVEWRVTQTNPANASQEPSFWGN' A
#
# COMPACT_ATOMS: atom_id res chain seq x y z
N MET A 1 4.52 15.24 -16.17
CA MET A 1 4.05 15.24 -14.78
C MET A 1 4.21 13.81 -14.25
N LYS A 2 4.73 13.62 -13.03
CA LYS A 2 4.90 12.27 -12.45
C LYS A 2 3.74 11.95 -11.49
N LEU A 3 3.25 10.72 -11.51
CA LEU A 3 2.18 10.25 -10.64
C LEU A 3 2.69 9.16 -9.68
N SER A 4 2.47 9.35 -8.39
CA SER A 4 2.71 8.37 -7.33
C SER A 4 1.40 7.91 -6.70
N ILE A 5 1.42 6.75 -6.04
CA ILE A 5 0.30 6.29 -5.21
C ILE A 5 0.77 5.90 -3.81
N PHE A 6 -0.06 6.22 -2.81
CA PHE A 6 0.16 5.84 -1.43
C PHE A 6 -0.45 4.47 -1.14
N THR A 7 0.36 3.55 -0.62
CA THR A 7 -0.02 2.13 -0.42
C THR A 7 -1.17 1.90 0.56
N VAL A 8 -1.53 2.87 1.41
CA VAL A 8 -2.77 2.80 2.21
C VAL A 8 -4.02 2.68 1.34
N MET A 9 -3.96 3.18 0.09
CA MET A 9 -5.06 3.07 -0.89
C MET A 9 -5.10 1.71 -1.60
N LEU A 10 -4.13 0.83 -1.35
CA LEU A 10 -3.98 -0.47 -1.99
C LEU A 10 -3.89 -1.60 -0.94
N PRO A 11 -4.82 -1.69 0.03
CA PRO A 11 -4.72 -2.65 1.13
C PRO A 11 -4.76 -4.11 0.65
N ASP A 12 -5.41 -4.37 -0.48
CA ASP A 12 -5.58 -5.71 -1.05
C ASP A 12 -4.31 -6.24 -1.75
N PHE A 13 -3.27 -5.41 -1.91
CA PHE A 13 -2.06 -5.77 -2.64
C PHE A 13 -0.87 -5.91 -1.70
N GLY A 14 -0.18 -7.04 -1.83
CA GLY A 14 1.16 -7.20 -1.26
C GLY A 14 2.19 -6.28 -1.92
N LEU A 15 3.39 -6.21 -1.35
CA LEU A 15 4.46 -5.32 -1.81
C LEU A 15 4.84 -5.57 -3.27
N LEU A 16 4.99 -6.84 -3.67
CA LEU A 16 5.33 -7.23 -5.03
C LEU A 16 4.16 -7.01 -6.01
N ASP A 17 2.93 -7.32 -5.57
CA ASP A 17 1.74 -7.15 -6.40
C ASP A 17 1.47 -5.67 -6.68
N THR A 18 1.68 -4.81 -5.68
CA THR A 18 1.63 -3.35 -5.83
C THR A 18 2.55 -2.91 -6.97
N ILE A 19 3.83 -3.28 -6.95
CA ILE A 19 4.78 -2.90 -8.00
C ILE A 19 4.35 -3.41 -9.38
N ASN A 20 3.86 -4.66 -9.46
CA ASN A 20 3.38 -5.23 -10.71
C ASN A 20 2.17 -4.48 -11.27
N VAL A 21 1.22 -4.08 -10.42
CA VAL A 21 0.05 -3.30 -10.82
C VAL A 21 0.47 -1.92 -11.28
N LEU A 22 1.30 -1.21 -10.50
CA LEU A 22 1.73 0.16 -10.83
C LEU A 22 2.51 0.23 -12.15
N LYS A 23 3.37 -0.76 -12.41
CA LYS A 23 4.06 -0.88 -13.68
C LYS A 23 3.08 -1.08 -14.86
N LYS A 24 2.00 -1.83 -14.66
CA LYS A 24 0.98 -2.07 -15.69
C LYS A 24 0.08 -0.86 -15.93
N THR A 25 -0.17 -0.05 -14.91
CA THR A 25 -1.10 1.09 -14.97
C THR A 25 -0.42 2.43 -15.27
N GLY A 26 0.92 2.48 -15.29
CA GLY A 26 1.68 3.64 -15.73
C GLY A 26 1.99 4.65 -14.64
N TYR A 27 2.03 4.23 -13.37
CA TYR A 27 2.51 5.09 -12.29
C TYR A 27 4.03 5.19 -12.30
N ASP A 28 4.54 6.37 -11.95
CA ASP A 28 5.97 6.68 -11.91
C ASP A 28 6.60 6.39 -10.55
N GLY A 29 5.78 6.28 -9.49
CA GLY A 29 6.26 6.14 -8.13
C GLY A 29 5.27 5.47 -7.19
N VAL A 30 5.79 5.10 -6.03
CA VAL A 30 5.03 4.48 -4.93
C VAL A 30 5.47 5.13 -3.63
N GLU A 31 4.50 5.41 -2.77
CA GLU A 31 4.70 5.93 -1.43
C GLU A 31 4.37 4.80 -0.44
N TRP A 32 5.40 4.34 0.26
CA TRP A 32 5.27 3.22 1.19
C TRP A 32 4.74 3.68 2.53
N ARG A 33 3.69 3.03 3.00
CA ARG A 33 3.26 3.14 4.39
C ARG A 33 4.25 2.35 5.26
N VAL A 34 5.03 3.05 6.06
CA VAL A 34 5.89 2.46 7.08
C VAL A 34 5.39 2.95 8.43
N THR A 35 4.79 2.05 9.22
CA THR A 35 4.27 2.36 10.54
C THR A 35 4.40 1.17 11.46
N GLN A 36 4.38 1.42 12.76
CA GLN A 36 4.22 0.36 13.75
C GLN A 36 2.74 -0.02 13.81
N THR A 37 2.46 -1.31 13.76
CA THR A 37 1.11 -1.85 14.02
C THR A 37 0.87 -1.89 15.52
N ASN A 38 -0.27 -1.38 15.97
CA ASN A 38 -0.67 -1.58 17.37
C ASN A 38 -0.85 -3.08 17.61
N PRO A 39 -0.24 -3.69 18.64
CA PRO A 39 -0.40 -5.11 18.93
C PRO A 39 -1.85 -5.58 19.00
N ALA A 40 -2.78 -4.71 19.46
CA ALA A 40 -4.20 -5.01 19.53
C ALA A 40 -4.86 -5.23 18.15
N ASN A 41 -4.24 -4.74 17.08
CA ASN A 41 -4.75 -4.84 15.72
C ASN A 41 -3.95 -5.81 14.84
N ALA A 42 -2.91 -6.46 15.35
CA ALA A 42 -1.98 -7.25 14.52
C ALA A 42 -2.62 -8.40 13.73
N SER A 43 -3.80 -8.86 14.14
CA SER A 43 -4.59 -9.89 13.44
C SER A 43 -5.65 -9.32 12.47
N GLN A 44 -5.78 -8.00 12.38
CA GLN A 44 -6.67 -7.35 11.43
C GLN A 44 -6.00 -7.33 10.05
N GLU A 45 -6.81 -7.53 9.02
CA GLU A 45 -6.36 -7.32 7.65
C GLU A 45 -6.04 -5.83 7.44
N PRO A 46 -5.02 -5.51 6.62
CA PRO A 46 -4.72 -4.13 6.26
C PRO A 46 -5.95 -3.44 5.63
N SER A 47 -6.18 -2.19 5.99
CA SER A 47 -7.24 -1.37 5.39
C SER A 47 -6.85 0.10 5.35
N PHE A 48 -7.66 0.91 4.68
CA PHE A 48 -7.48 2.36 4.68
C PHE A 48 -7.59 2.97 6.10
N TRP A 49 -8.47 2.42 6.95
CA TRP A 49 -8.81 2.98 8.27
C TRP A 49 -7.96 2.45 9.41
N GLY A 50 -7.24 1.36 9.17
CA GLY A 50 -6.61 0.63 10.25
C GLY A 50 -5.78 -0.52 9.76
N ASN A 51 -4.89 -0.93 10.65
CA ASN A 51 -4.00 -2.06 10.53
C ASN A 51 -3.74 -2.59 11.93
#